data_AF-A0A1F8DHK3-F1
#
_entry.id   AF-A0A1F8DHK3-F1
#
_cell.length_a   1.000
_cell.length_b   1.000
_cell.length_c   1.000
_cell.angle_alpha   90.00
_cell.angle_beta   90.00
_cell.angle_gamma   90.00
#
_symmetry.space_group_name_H-M   'P 1'
#
loop_
_entity.id
_entity.type
_entity.pdbx_description
1 polymer ?
#
loop_
_entity_poly.entity_id
_entity_poly.type
_entity_poly.pdbx_seq_one_letter_code
_entity_poly.pdbx_strand_id
1 'polypeptide(L)'
;MKKILVFLTLIGISLSFFAGAVNAKNNQHEIPEVDGIYSDPGHSGLKIRVIVHRAKPGPPPEPTLQCDGITDPGSTAVVTPAGWKLPPTWTYNLNPTSVPSSVGGEYLNDFAGIGFSEWENATGYRVDFIKGSDTTTTRQAYDNQNIVAWGRVSSQNALAVTYIRYYQGGEAVDVDTIMNKKYAWSWADQSQHDLCAYEDTYDAQNILTHELGHWVGLNDHYTSEYTENTMYGYGSKMEIKKDTLTQGDITGASNIYNNN
;
A
#
# COMPACT_ATOMS: atom_id res chain seq x y z
N MET A 1 40.49 -19.66 -78.81
CA MET A 1 40.17 -18.78 -77.66
C MET A 1 38.87 -19.28 -77.04
N LYS A 2 38.96 -19.97 -75.90
CA LYS A 2 37.84 -20.58 -75.19
C LYS A 2 37.02 -19.48 -74.48
N LYS A 3 35.70 -19.42 -74.69
CA LYS A 3 34.78 -18.60 -73.89
C LYS A 3 34.10 -19.51 -72.88
N ILE A 4 34.33 -19.23 -71.60
CA ILE A 4 33.70 -19.89 -70.45
C ILE A 4 32.35 -19.20 -70.21
N LEU A 5 31.26 -19.97 -70.22
CA LEU A 5 29.92 -19.53 -69.86
C LEU A 5 29.66 -20.00 -68.42
N VAL A 6 29.56 -19.05 -67.49
CA VAL A 6 29.28 -19.33 -66.07
C VAL A 6 27.77 -19.50 -65.89
N PHE A 7 27.35 -20.67 -65.42
CA PHE A 7 26.00 -20.96 -64.93
C PHE A 7 25.82 -20.34 -63.54
N LEU A 8 24.85 -19.44 -63.37
CA LEU A 8 24.37 -18.99 -62.06
C LEU A 8 23.16 -19.84 -61.66
N THR A 9 23.35 -20.72 -60.69
CA THR A 9 22.30 -21.48 -60.02
C THR A 9 21.62 -20.58 -58.97
N LEU A 10 20.34 -20.23 -59.19
CA LEU A 10 19.50 -19.64 -58.14
C LEU A 10 19.12 -20.73 -57.13
N ILE A 11 19.59 -20.58 -55.89
CA ILE A 11 19.12 -21.36 -54.74
C ILE A 11 17.83 -20.69 -54.24
N GLY A 12 16.70 -21.35 -54.44
CA GLY A 12 15.41 -20.94 -53.87
C GLY A 12 15.39 -21.24 -52.37
N ILE A 13 15.46 -20.20 -51.54
CA ILE A 13 15.25 -20.30 -50.10
C ILE A 13 13.73 -20.30 -49.86
N SER A 14 13.18 -21.46 -49.52
CA SER A 14 11.81 -21.57 -49.02
C SER A 14 11.75 -20.98 -47.61
N LEU A 15 11.21 -19.76 -47.47
CA LEU A 15 10.84 -19.20 -46.17
C LEU A 15 9.62 -19.94 -45.64
N SER A 16 9.85 -20.90 -44.75
CA SER A 16 8.79 -21.48 -43.93
C SER A 16 8.33 -20.42 -42.93
N PHE A 17 7.16 -19.83 -43.14
CA PHE A 17 6.49 -19.02 -42.14
C PHE A 17 6.07 -19.94 -40.97
N PHE A 18 6.91 -20.04 -39.95
CA PHE A 18 6.43 -20.39 -38.63
C PHE A 18 5.56 -19.24 -38.15
N ALA A 19 4.24 -19.43 -38.24
CA ALA A 19 3.29 -18.66 -37.45
C ALA A 19 3.64 -18.94 -35.98
N GLY A 20 4.48 -18.09 -35.40
CA GLY A 20 4.65 -18.03 -33.96
C GLY A 20 3.26 -17.81 -33.40
N ALA A 21 2.76 -18.78 -32.66
CA ALA A 21 1.62 -18.57 -31.79
C ALA A 21 2.03 -17.43 -30.86
N VAL A 22 1.60 -16.22 -31.17
CA VAL A 22 1.56 -15.14 -30.21
C VAL A 22 0.60 -15.67 -29.15
N ASN A 23 1.18 -16.21 -28.09
CA ASN A 23 0.45 -16.50 -26.87
C ASN A 23 -0.12 -15.16 -26.47
N ALA A 24 -1.40 -14.94 -26.82
CA ALA A 24 -2.17 -13.84 -26.32
C ALA A 24 -2.09 -13.99 -24.81
N LYS A 25 -1.28 -13.15 -24.17
CA LYS A 25 -1.26 -13.02 -22.71
C LYS A 25 -2.71 -12.91 -22.32
N ASN A 26 -3.16 -13.90 -21.56
CA ASN A 26 -4.49 -14.01 -21.03
C ASN A 26 -4.85 -12.62 -20.48
N ASN A 27 -5.83 -11.94 -21.10
CA ASN A 27 -6.24 -10.59 -20.74
C ASN A 27 -7.06 -10.68 -19.44
N GLN A 28 -6.41 -11.13 -18.36
CA GLN A 28 -6.86 -10.94 -16.99
C GLN A 28 -6.83 -9.43 -16.80
N HIS A 29 -8.01 -8.83 -16.73
CA HIS A 29 -8.20 -7.40 -16.57
C HIS A 29 -7.38 -6.93 -15.37
N GLU A 30 -6.30 -6.19 -15.61
CA GLU A 30 -5.45 -5.67 -14.54
C GLU A 30 -6.30 -4.80 -13.61
N ILE A 31 -6.21 -5.02 -12.30
CA ILE A 31 -6.97 -4.23 -11.32
C ILE A 31 -6.44 -2.78 -11.40
N PRO A 32 -7.28 -1.77 -11.69
CA PRO A 32 -6.81 -0.40 -11.83
C PRO A 32 -6.32 0.16 -10.50
N GLU A 33 -5.23 0.91 -10.50
CA GLU A 33 -4.76 1.67 -9.33
C GLU A 33 -5.49 3.01 -9.20
N VAL A 34 -6.81 2.94 -9.16
CA VAL A 34 -7.71 4.08 -9.04
C VAL A 34 -8.71 3.76 -7.96
N ASP A 35 -8.97 4.73 -7.07
CA ASP A 35 -9.95 4.61 -5.99
C ASP A 35 -11.28 4.06 -6.53
N GLY A 36 -11.70 2.92 -6.00
CA GLY A 36 -12.88 2.25 -6.53
C GLY A 36 -13.10 0.85 -6.01
N ILE A 37 -14.28 0.32 -6.34
CA ILE A 37 -14.66 -1.07 -6.07
C ILE A 37 -14.79 -1.78 -7.41
N TYR A 38 -14.07 -2.88 -7.56
CA TYR A 38 -14.05 -3.71 -8.76
C TYR A 38 -14.46 -5.14 -8.43
N SER A 39 -14.79 -5.92 -9.45
CA SER A 39 -14.88 -7.37 -9.31
C SER A 39 -13.47 -7.94 -9.40
N ASP A 40 -13.14 -8.93 -8.55
CA ASP A 40 -11.81 -9.54 -8.59
C ASP A 40 -11.67 -10.47 -9.82
N PRO A 41 -10.66 -10.27 -10.69
CA PRO A 41 -10.47 -11.09 -11.88
C PRO A 41 -10.20 -12.55 -11.54
N GLY A 42 -11.03 -13.46 -12.09
CA GLY A 42 -10.88 -14.89 -11.88
C GLY A 42 -11.52 -15.44 -10.60
N HIS A 43 -12.07 -14.58 -9.74
CA HIS A 43 -12.68 -14.99 -8.46
C HIS A 43 -14.12 -14.47 -8.33
N SER A 44 -15.08 -15.27 -8.82
CA SER A 44 -16.50 -14.93 -8.75
C SER A 44 -16.97 -14.77 -7.31
N GLY A 45 -17.67 -13.68 -7.02
CA GLY A 45 -18.23 -13.40 -5.68
C GLY A 45 -17.33 -12.54 -4.79
N LEU A 46 -16.08 -12.28 -5.20
CA LEU A 46 -15.19 -11.33 -4.54
C LEU A 46 -15.28 -9.93 -5.16
N LYS A 47 -15.24 -8.94 -4.27
CA LYS A 47 -14.99 -7.55 -4.60
C LYS A 47 -13.58 -7.20 -4.18
N ILE A 48 -12.97 -6.27 -4.91
CA ILE A 48 -11.73 -5.64 -4.52
C ILE A 48 -11.94 -4.13 -4.40
N ARG A 49 -11.68 -3.58 -3.22
CA ARG A 49 -11.56 -2.14 -2.99
C ARG A 49 -10.10 -1.75 -3.19
N VAL A 50 -9.87 -0.81 -4.09
CA VAL A 50 -8.59 -0.15 -4.27
C VAL A 50 -8.68 1.21 -3.62
N ILE A 51 -7.72 1.52 -2.74
CA ILE A 51 -7.61 2.81 -2.07
C ILE A 51 -6.22 3.36 -2.33
N VAL A 52 -6.15 4.61 -2.77
CA VAL A 52 -4.94 5.29 -3.19
C VAL A 52 -4.71 6.48 -2.27
N HIS A 53 -3.80 6.34 -1.31
CA HIS A 53 -3.41 7.43 -0.44
C HIS A 53 -2.50 8.42 -1.17
N ARG A 54 -2.80 9.72 -1.09
CA ARG A 54 -2.20 10.72 -1.99
C ARG A 54 -1.25 11.66 -1.26
N ALA A 55 -0.19 12.04 -1.98
CA ALA A 55 0.66 13.16 -1.60
C ALA A 55 -0.16 14.47 -1.57
N LYS A 56 -0.05 15.24 -0.50
CA LYS A 56 -0.58 16.60 -0.44
C LYS A 56 0.17 17.50 -1.44
N PRO A 57 -0.52 18.34 -2.22
CA PRO A 57 0.15 19.30 -3.12
C PRO A 57 0.95 20.35 -2.32
N GLY A 58 2.22 20.57 -2.67
CA GLY A 58 3.03 21.63 -2.07
C GLY A 58 4.52 21.56 -2.44
N PRO A 59 5.25 22.68 -2.35
CA PRO A 59 6.68 22.70 -2.65
C PRO A 59 7.50 22.02 -1.54
N PRO A 60 8.55 21.27 -1.90
CA PRO A 60 9.49 20.66 -0.97
C PRO A 60 10.45 21.68 -0.32
N PRO A 61 10.72 21.61 1.00
CA PRO A 61 11.91 22.19 1.63
C PRO A 61 13.04 21.15 1.80
N GLU A 62 14.29 21.60 1.63
CA GLU A 62 15.55 20.79 1.64
C GLU A 62 15.72 19.79 2.80
N PRO A 63 16.53 18.72 2.67
CA PRO A 63 16.57 17.59 3.60
C PRO A 63 17.53 17.73 4.81
N THR A 64 17.02 18.05 6.00
CA THR A 64 17.64 17.84 7.32
C THR A 64 16.66 17.21 8.33
N LEU A 65 17.14 16.59 9.42
CA LEU A 65 16.26 16.11 10.49
C LEU A 65 15.79 17.31 11.32
N GLN A 66 14.48 17.54 11.37
CA GLN A 66 13.86 18.62 12.11
C GLN A 66 13.07 18.03 13.29
N CYS A 67 13.32 18.53 14.49
CA CYS A 67 12.58 18.17 15.71
C CYS A 67 11.83 19.36 16.31
N ASP A 68 12.25 20.58 15.97
CA ASP A 68 11.62 21.81 16.48
C ASP A 68 10.36 22.16 15.68
N GLY A 69 9.27 22.45 16.39
CA GLY A 69 8.02 22.97 15.80
C GLY A 69 7.11 21.92 15.16
N ILE A 70 7.43 20.63 15.31
CA ILE A 70 6.54 19.53 14.94
C ILE A 70 5.48 19.37 16.04
N THR A 71 4.22 19.22 15.64
CA THR A 71 3.07 19.09 16.56
C THR A 71 2.21 17.90 16.21
N ASP A 72 1.68 17.22 17.23
CA ASP A 72 0.62 16.23 17.13
C ASP A 72 -0.58 16.70 17.98
N PRO A 73 -1.49 17.52 17.42
CA PRO A 73 -2.61 18.08 18.17
C PRO A 73 -3.76 17.09 18.40
N GLY A 74 -3.76 15.94 17.72
CA GLY A 74 -4.87 14.98 17.71
C GLY A 74 -6.16 15.49 17.04
N SER A 75 -7.17 14.61 17.00
CA SER A 75 -8.51 14.88 16.45
C SER A 75 -9.59 14.05 17.16
N THR A 76 -10.82 14.57 17.19
CA THR A 76 -12.01 13.83 17.62
C THR A 76 -13.00 13.56 16.47
N ALA A 77 -12.67 13.97 15.24
CA ALA A 77 -13.51 13.72 14.08
C ALA A 77 -13.58 12.21 13.79
N VAL A 78 -14.78 11.63 13.95
CA VAL A 78 -14.97 10.17 13.91
C VAL A 78 -14.93 9.65 12.49
N VAL A 79 -13.98 8.75 12.23
CA VAL A 79 -13.80 8.16 10.89
C VAL A 79 -14.90 7.14 10.61
N THR A 80 -15.53 7.27 9.44
CA THR A 80 -16.64 6.39 9.03
C THR A 80 -16.17 5.02 8.51
N PRO A 81 -16.97 3.95 8.71
CA PRO A 81 -16.72 2.63 8.12
C PRO A 81 -16.76 2.61 6.58
N ALA A 82 -15.90 1.80 5.98
CA ALA A 82 -15.77 1.59 4.54
C ALA A 82 -16.59 0.40 4.00
N GLY A 83 -17.15 -0.43 4.90
CA GLY A 83 -18.09 -1.49 4.55
C GLY A 83 -17.50 -2.91 4.55
N TRP A 84 -16.29 -3.09 5.06
CA TRP A 84 -15.74 -4.40 5.40
C TRP A 84 -15.18 -4.42 6.83
N LYS A 85 -14.90 -5.62 7.32
CA LYS A 85 -14.14 -5.87 8.55
C LYS A 85 -13.26 -7.10 8.39
N LEU A 86 -12.18 -7.15 9.17
CA LEU A 86 -11.32 -8.32 9.25
C LEU A 86 -11.95 -9.41 10.12
N PRO A 87 -11.68 -10.70 9.84
CA PRO A 87 -11.87 -11.80 10.78
C PRO A 87 -11.09 -11.59 12.09
N PRO A 88 -11.42 -12.33 13.16
CA PRO A 88 -10.82 -12.13 14.48
C PRO A 88 -9.31 -12.39 14.59
N THR A 89 -8.73 -13.09 13.61
CA THR A 89 -7.29 -13.31 13.52
C THR A 89 -6.86 -13.00 12.11
N TRP A 90 -5.84 -12.16 11.98
CA TRP A 90 -5.34 -11.72 10.69
C TRP A 90 -3.81 -11.84 10.63
N THR A 91 -3.32 -12.76 9.81
CA THR A 91 -1.88 -12.93 9.59
C THR A 91 -1.42 -11.98 8.50
N TYR A 92 -0.34 -11.23 8.75
CA TYR A 92 0.30 -10.36 7.76
C TYR A 92 1.74 -10.77 7.50
N ASN A 93 2.25 -10.44 6.31
CA ASN A 93 3.60 -10.73 5.87
C ASN A 93 4.31 -9.43 5.47
N LEU A 94 5.56 -9.27 5.88
CA LEU A 94 6.36 -8.10 5.54
C LEU A 94 7.36 -8.47 4.44
N ASN A 95 7.69 -7.53 3.57
CA ASN A 95 8.82 -7.68 2.65
C ASN A 95 9.95 -6.68 2.99
N PRO A 96 10.82 -7.01 3.97
CA PRO A 96 11.96 -6.16 4.34
C PRO A 96 12.89 -5.84 3.17
N THR A 97 13.08 -6.78 2.25
CA THR A 97 13.99 -6.61 1.10
C THR A 97 13.49 -5.59 0.07
N SER A 98 12.20 -5.25 0.13
CA SER A 98 11.60 -4.27 -0.78
C SER A 98 11.79 -2.83 -0.32
N VAL A 99 12.06 -2.62 0.97
CA VAL A 99 12.12 -1.31 1.64
C VAL A 99 13.29 -0.47 1.09
N PRO A 100 13.09 0.85 0.89
CA PRO A 100 14.19 1.75 0.51
C PRO A 100 15.32 1.72 1.52
N SER A 101 16.57 1.77 1.05
CA SER A 101 17.75 1.80 1.92
C SER A 101 17.80 3.02 2.84
N SER A 102 17.11 4.11 2.49
CA SER A 102 16.97 5.31 3.33
C SER A 102 16.09 5.11 4.55
N VAL A 103 15.23 4.08 4.54
CA VAL A 103 14.42 3.67 5.69
C VAL A 103 15.13 2.57 6.46
N GLY A 104 15.71 1.59 5.75
CA GLY A 104 16.31 0.38 6.35
C GLY A 104 15.26 -0.73 6.51
N GLY A 105 15.43 -1.81 5.76
CA GLY A 105 14.45 -2.91 5.73
C GLY A 105 14.37 -3.68 7.05
N GLU A 106 15.45 -3.68 7.82
CA GLU A 106 15.54 -4.23 9.17
C GLU A 106 14.53 -3.59 10.14
N TYR A 107 14.15 -2.32 9.93
CA TYR A 107 13.22 -1.60 10.79
C TYR A 107 11.75 -1.79 10.41
N LEU A 108 11.46 -2.43 9.27
CA LEU A 108 10.08 -2.65 8.82
C LEU A 108 9.24 -3.40 9.84
N ASN A 109 9.83 -4.39 10.51
CA ASN A 109 9.15 -5.13 11.56
C ASN A 109 8.73 -4.22 12.72
N ASP A 110 9.57 -3.24 13.07
CA ASP A 110 9.38 -2.42 14.25
C ASP A 110 8.24 -1.42 14.01
N PHE A 111 8.33 -0.61 12.95
CA PHE A 111 7.31 0.41 12.69
C PHE A 111 5.98 -0.17 12.18
N ALA A 112 6.00 -1.28 11.42
CA ALA A 112 4.76 -1.99 11.10
C ALA A 112 4.13 -2.59 12.36
N GLY A 113 4.94 -3.17 13.26
CA GLY A 113 4.48 -3.72 14.53
C GLY A 113 3.81 -2.67 15.43
N ILE A 114 4.34 -1.44 15.47
CA ILE A 114 3.72 -0.31 16.15
C ILE A 114 2.34 -0.02 15.53
N GLY A 115 2.26 0.18 14.21
CA GLY A 115 1.00 0.48 13.53
C GLY A 115 -0.06 -0.62 13.70
N PHE A 116 0.31 -1.90 13.57
CA PHE A 116 -0.60 -3.02 13.82
C PHE A 116 -1.08 -3.06 15.27
N SER A 117 -0.21 -2.78 16.25
CA SER A 117 -0.59 -2.76 17.68
C SER A 117 -1.56 -1.63 18.00
N GLU A 118 -1.37 -0.45 17.40
CA GLU A 118 -2.31 0.69 17.54
C GLU A 118 -3.71 0.30 17.04
N TRP A 119 -3.80 -0.32 15.86
CA TRP A 119 -5.07 -0.76 15.29
C TRP A 119 -5.69 -1.93 16.04
N GLU A 120 -4.89 -2.89 16.51
CA GLU A 120 -5.35 -3.98 17.39
C GLU A 120 -6.07 -3.42 18.61
N ASN A 121 -5.46 -2.46 19.30
CA ASN A 121 -6.07 -1.76 20.44
C ASN A 121 -7.33 -0.98 20.02
N ALA A 122 -7.29 -0.26 18.91
CA ALA A 122 -8.43 0.52 18.41
C ALA A 122 -9.65 -0.35 18.03
N THR A 123 -9.43 -1.59 17.58
CA THR A 123 -10.52 -2.57 17.39
C THR A 123 -11.07 -3.13 18.71
N GLY A 124 -10.47 -2.80 19.85
CA GLY A 124 -10.78 -3.39 21.15
C GLY A 124 -10.30 -4.84 21.26
N TYR A 125 -9.15 -5.15 20.63
CA TYR A 125 -8.58 -6.51 20.56
C TYR A 125 -9.53 -7.53 19.92
N ARG A 126 -10.34 -7.08 18.96
CA ARG A 126 -11.27 -7.94 18.22
C ARG A 126 -10.62 -8.55 16.99
N VAL A 127 -9.49 -7.99 16.56
CA VAL A 127 -8.62 -8.53 15.51
C VAL A 127 -7.24 -8.72 16.11
N ASP A 128 -6.80 -9.98 16.19
CA ASP A 128 -5.45 -10.39 16.59
C ASP A 128 -4.53 -10.37 15.37
N PHE A 129 -3.59 -9.42 15.32
CA PHE A 129 -2.66 -9.27 14.20
C PHE A 129 -1.38 -10.08 14.40
N ILE A 130 -1.21 -11.12 13.58
CA ILE A 130 -0.09 -12.05 13.72
C ILE A 130 0.91 -11.84 12.60
N LYS A 131 2.16 -11.50 12.95
CA LYS A 131 3.24 -11.47 11.95
C LYS A 131 3.58 -12.89 11.48
N GLY A 132 3.43 -13.14 10.19
CA GLY A 132 3.89 -14.35 9.51
C GLY A 132 5.36 -14.30 9.10
N SER A 133 5.78 -15.25 8.27
CA SER A 133 7.12 -15.24 7.66
C SER A 133 7.28 -14.05 6.71
N ASP A 134 8.50 -13.54 6.59
CA ASP A 134 8.77 -12.51 5.58
C ASP A 134 8.52 -13.06 4.17
N THR A 135 8.16 -12.17 3.26
CA THR A 135 7.87 -12.48 1.86
C THR A 135 8.80 -11.72 0.93
N THR A 136 8.79 -12.10 -0.36
CA THR A 136 9.47 -11.37 -1.44
C THR A 136 8.48 -10.73 -2.43
N THR A 137 7.17 -10.89 -2.18
CA THR A 137 6.11 -10.32 -3.00
C THR A 137 6.12 -8.79 -2.91
N THR A 138 5.93 -8.12 -4.05
CA THR A 138 6.00 -6.65 -4.20
C THR A 138 4.82 -6.07 -4.98
N ARG A 139 3.78 -6.88 -5.18
CA ARG A 139 2.58 -6.55 -5.92
C ARG A 139 1.40 -7.27 -5.27
N GLN A 140 0.22 -6.69 -5.41
CA GLN A 140 -1.01 -7.29 -4.93
C GLN A 140 -1.38 -8.56 -5.73
N ALA A 141 -1.96 -9.55 -5.05
CA ALA A 141 -2.49 -10.78 -5.63
C ALA A 141 -3.41 -11.47 -4.63
N TYR A 142 -4.45 -12.18 -5.09
CA TYR A 142 -5.22 -13.05 -4.19
C TYR A 142 -4.43 -14.35 -3.96
N ASP A 143 -3.51 -14.35 -3.00
CA ASP A 143 -2.55 -15.44 -2.83
C ASP A 143 -2.42 -15.97 -1.38
N ASN A 144 -3.33 -15.55 -0.49
CA ASN A 144 -3.36 -15.87 0.93
C ASN A 144 -2.17 -15.29 1.72
N GLN A 145 -1.49 -14.28 1.18
CA GLN A 145 -0.55 -13.46 1.94
C GLN A 145 -1.11 -12.05 2.01
N ASN A 146 -1.29 -11.54 3.23
CA ASN A 146 -1.65 -10.15 3.41
C ASN A 146 -0.36 -9.34 3.55
N ILE A 147 0.08 -8.65 2.50
CA ILE A 147 1.45 -8.13 2.48
C ILE A 147 1.54 -6.63 2.75
N VAL A 148 2.66 -6.23 3.35
CA VAL A 148 3.18 -4.86 3.28
C VAL A 148 4.51 -4.88 2.53
N ALA A 149 4.59 -4.16 1.43
CA ALA A 149 5.78 -4.12 0.59
C ALA A 149 5.94 -2.78 -0.13
N TRP A 150 7.17 -2.45 -0.51
CA TRP A 150 7.45 -1.36 -1.44
C TRP A 150 7.49 -1.88 -2.88
N GLY A 151 6.73 -1.25 -3.76
CA GLY A 151 6.55 -1.68 -5.14
C GLY A 151 6.47 -0.52 -6.13
N ARG A 152 6.23 -0.88 -7.40
CA ARG A 152 5.90 0.10 -8.43
C ARG A 152 4.40 0.38 -8.35
N VAL A 153 4.05 1.65 -8.22
CA VAL A 153 2.68 2.15 -8.30
C VAL A 153 2.61 3.12 -9.49
N SER A 154 1.69 2.83 -10.40
CA SER A 154 1.34 3.58 -11.61
C SER A 154 0.43 4.79 -11.35
N SER A 155 -0.35 4.77 -10.27
CA SER A 155 -1.28 5.86 -9.93
C SER A 155 -0.54 7.17 -9.66
N GLN A 156 -1.07 8.27 -10.21
CA GLN A 156 -0.45 9.58 -10.02
C GLN A 156 -0.63 10.07 -8.59
N ASN A 157 0.43 10.66 -8.05
CA ASN A 157 0.48 11.23 -6.70
C ASN A 157 0.21 10.20 -5.56
N ALA A 158 0.23 8.90 -5.85
CA ALA A 158 -0.06 7.84 -4.88
C ALA A 158 1.16 7.49 -4.02
N LEU A 159 1.10 7.75 -2.71
CA LEU A 159 2.13 7.36 -1.75
C LEU A 159 2.09 5.86 -1.49
N ALA A 160 0.90 5.28 -1.41
CA ALA A 160 0.67 3.86 -1.32
C ALA A 160 -0.68 3.50 -1.95
N VAL A 161 -0.88 2.20 -2.18
CA VAL A 161 -2.16 1.64 -2.60
C VAL A 161 -2.46 0.42 -1.77
N THR A 162 -3.63 0.40 -1.15
CA THR A 162 -4.15 -0.77 -0.45
C THR A 162 -5.27 -1.42 -1.26
N TYR A 163 -5.15 -2.73 -1.41
CA TYR A 163 -6.07 -3.60 -2.14
C TYR A 163 -6.75 -4.49 -1.11
N ILE A 164 -8.05 -4.29 -0.87
CA ILE A 164 -8.84 -5.09 0.07
C ILE A 164 -9.79 -5.95 -0.74
N ARG A 165 -9.62 -7.27 -0.66
CA ARG A 165 -10.56 -8.24 -1.20
C ARG A 165 -11.53 -8.68 -0.12
N TYR A 166 -12.81 -8.72 -0.45
CA TYR A 166 -13.85 -9.06 0.51
C TYR A 166 -15.06 -9.70 -0.18
N TYR A 167 -15.80 -10.52 0.58
CA TYR A 167 -17.08 -11.06 0.14
C TYR A 167 -18.16 -9.98 0.14
N GLN A 168 -19.25 -10.20 -0.60
CA GLN A 168 -20.41 -9.29 -0.62
C GLN A 168 -21.00 -8.99 0.79
N GLY A 169 -20.75 -9.86 1.77
CA GLY A 169 -21.14 -9.67 3.17
C GLY A 169 -20.21 -8.77 4.00
N GLY A 170 -19.13 -8.24 3.42
CA GLY A 170 -18.20 -7.34 4.11
C GLY A 170 -17.08 -8.03 4.90
N GLU A 171 -16.95 -9.36 4.80
CA GLU A 171 -15.80 -10.06 5.38
C GLU A 171 -14.60 -9.96 4.43
N ALA A 172 -13.51 -9.36 4.90
CA ALA A 172 -12.25 -9.30 4.18
C ALA A 172 -11.56 -10.68 4.13
N VAL A 173 -10.97 -10.99 2.99
CA VAL A 173 -10.33 -12.31 2.72
C VAL A 173 -8.86 -12.21 2.35
N ASP A 174 -8.42 -11.04 1.90
CA ASP A 174 -7.04 -10.79 1.47
C ASP A 174 -6.81 -9.27 1.38
N VAL A 175 -5.68 -8.80 1.89
CA VAL A 175 -5.31 -7.38 1.92
C VAL A 175 -3.84 -7.18 1.61
N ASP A 176 -3.55 -6.41 0.55
CA ASP A 176 -2.19 -6.05 0.15
C ASP A 176 -1.99 -4.54 0.21
N THR A 177 -0.93 -4.07 0.86
CA THR A 177 -0.47 -2.68 0.81
C THR A 177 0.84 -2.57 0.05
N ILE A 178 0.82 -1.77 -1.03
CA ILE A 178 1.98 -1.46 -1.85
C ILE A 178 2.38 0.01 -1.68
N MET A 179 3.45 0.23 -0.93
CA MET A 179 4.09 1.53 -0.73
C MET A 179 4.87 1.92 -1.99
N ASN A 180 4.75 3.16 -2.47
CA ASN A 180 5.29 3.57 -3.75
C ASN A 180 6.79 3.88 -3.70
N LYS A 181 7.60 3.10 -4.40
CA LYS A 181 9.07 3.31 -4.52
C LYS A 181 9.48 4.62 -5.20
N LYS A 182 8.56 5.36 -5.82
CA LYS A 182 8.86 6.63 -6.51
C LYS A 182 9.24 7.76 -5.55
N TYR A 183 8.76 7.73 -4.31
CA TYR A 183 8.99 8.81 -3.35
C TYR A 183 10.24 8.60 -2.51
N ALA A 184 10.74 9.69 -1.94
CA ALA A 184 11.76 9.65 -0.91
C ALA A 184 11.10 9.31 0.43
N TRP A 185 11.61 8.28 1.09
CA TRP A 185 11.09 7.76 2.34
C TRP A 185 12.14 7.86 3.43
N SER A 186 11.68 8.11 4.65
CA SER A 186 12.47 8.04 5.87
C SER A 186 11.68 7.35 6.96
N TRP A 187 12.35 7.00 8.04
CA TRP A 187 11.69 6.68 9.30
C TRP A 187 12.59 7.20 10.42
N ALA A 188 11.98 7.79 11.44
CA ALA A 188 12.67 8.19 12.66
C ALA A 188 12.06 7.42 13.83
N ASP A 189 12.92 6.75 14.61
CA ASP A 189 12.48 6.09 15.84
C ASP A 189 12.13 7.14 16.90
N GLN A 190 10.83 7.41 17.04
CA GLN A 190 10.30 8.39 18.00
C GLN A 190 10.50 7.94 19.47
N SER A 191 10.91 6.69 19.73
CA SER A 191 11.32 6.28 21.09
C SER A 191 12.68 6.85 21.49
N GLN A 192 13.49 7.24 20.51
CA GLN A 192 14.84 7.77 20.72
C GLN A 192 14.87 9.31 20.66
N HIS A 193 13.80 9.94 20.19
CA HIS A 193 13.76 11.37 19.90
C HIS A 193 12.40 12.00 20.22
N ASP A 194 12.39 13.23 20.74
CA ASP A 194 11.16 14.03 20.86
C ASP A 194 10.71 14.47 19.45
N LEU A 195 9.61 13.89 18.93
CA LEU A 195 8.95 14.22 17.65
C LEU A 195 9.87 14.78 16.55
N CYS A 196 10.63 13.91 15.90
CA CYS A 196 11.53 14.30 14.80
C CYS A 196 11.08 13.76 13.46
N ALA A 197 11.19 14.57 12.40
CA ALA A 197 10.93 14.16 11.04
C ALA A 197 12.08 14.57 10.11
N TYR A 198 12.41 13.71 9.16
CA TYR A 198 13.33 14.10 8.10
C TYR A 198 12.60 15.03 7.13
N GLU A 199 13.23 16.15 6.83
CA GLU A 199 12.76 17.05 5.79
C GLU A 199 12.76 16.34 4.44
N ASP A 200 11.84 16.77 3.59
CA ASP A 200 11.75 16.35 2.21
C ASP A 200 11.38 14.88 1.90
N THR A 201 11.10 14.10 2.94
CA THR A 201 10.69 12.70 2.85
C THR A 201 9.29 12.49 3.41
N TYR A 202 8.66 11.40 2.98
CA TYR A 202 7.48 10.87 3.67
C TYR A 202 7.95 9.92 4.77
N ASP A 203 7.34 10.05 5.94
CA ASP A 203 7.57 9.09 7.01
C ASP A 203 6.90 7.75 6.67
N ALA A 204 7.68 6.67 6.72
CA ALA A 204 7.22 5.34 6.35
C ALA A 204 6.20 4.77 7.35
N GLN A 205 6.32 5.09 8.64
CA GLN A 205 5.38 4.67 9.67
C GLN A 205 4.08 5.43 9.51
N ASN A 206 4.12 6.75 9.35
CA ASN A 206 2.94 7.60 9.15
C ASN A 206 2.02 7.05 8.05
N ILE A 207 2.59 6.87 6.86
CA ILE A 207 1.82 6.42 5.70
C ILE A 207 1.36 4.97 5.90
N LEU A 208 2.19 4.09 6.46
CA LEU A 208 1.78 2.71 6.71
C LEU A 208 0.63 2.65 7.74
N THR A 209 0.71 3.38 8.84
CA THR A 209 -0.35 3.43 9.87
C THR A 209 -1.67 3.90 9.26
N HIS A 210 -1.65 4.85 8.33
CA HIS A 210 -2.84 5.22 7.53
C HIS A 210 -3.38 4.04 6.72
N GLU A 211 -2.53 3.37 5.93
CA GLU A 211 -2.98 2.24 5.11
C GLU A 211 -3.56 1.10 5.95
N LEU A 212 -3.00 0.84 7.13
CA LEU A 212 -3.52 -0.17 8.06
C LEU A 212 -4.92 0.18 8.60
N GLY A 213 -5.27 1.46 8.65
CA GLY A 213 -6.65 1.88 8.96
C GLY A 213 -7.66 1.42 7.91
N HIS A 214 -7.25 1.34 6.65
CA HIS A 214 -8.08 0.72 5.62
C HIS A 214 -8.19 -0.79 5.80
N TRP A 215 -7.16 -1.46 6.31
CA TRP A 215 -7.25 -2.90 6.60
C TRP A 215 -8.39 -3.16 7.58
N VAL A 216 -8.44 -2.38 8.67
CA VAL A 216 -9.50 -2.51 9.67
C VAL A 216 -10.87 -2.00 9.22
N GLY A 217 -10.99 -1.42 8.02
CA GLY A 217 -12.27 -1.08 7.40
C GLY A 217 -12.67 0.38 7.51
N LEU A 218 -11.74 1.32 7.64
CA LEU A 218 -12.02 2.76 7.68
C LEU A 218 -11.88 3.43 6.30
N ASN A 219 -12.70 4.46 6.06
CA ASN A 219 -12.60 5.31 4.86
C ASN A 219 -11.56 6.41 5.04
N ASP A 220 -11.06 6.90 3.91
CA ASP A 220 -10.46 8.23 3.81
C ASP A 220 -11.46 9.34 4.12
N HIS A 221 -10.96 10.43 4.72
CA HIS A 221 -11.64 11.72 4.78
C HIS A 221 -10.77 12.86 4.27
N TYR A 222 -11.40 13.85 3.65
CA TYR A 222 -10.71 14.95 2.96
C TYR A 222 -11.15 16.34 3.43
N THR A 223 -12.09 16.44 4.38
CA THR A 223 -12.53 17.73 4.93
C THR A 223 -11.58 18.22 6.01
N SER A 224 -11.60 19.53 6.27
CA SER A 224 -10.66 20.19 7.19
C SER A 224 -10.73 19.69 8.63
N GLU A 225 -11.85 19.12 9.06
CA GLU A 225 -12.00 18.57 10.42
C GLU A 225 -11.18 17.30 10.65
N TYR A 226 -10.78 16.60 9.58
CA TYR A 226 -10.00 15.36 9.66
C TYR A 226 -8.50 15.59 9.44
N THR A 227 -8.00 16.82 9.25
CA THR A 227 -6.58 17.03 8.85
C THR A 227 -5.55 16.51 9.84
N GLU A 228 -5.98 16.33 11.10
CA GLU A 228 -5.17 15.79 12.17
C GLU A 228 -5.38 14.28 12.37
N ASN A 229 -6.43 13.68 11.78
CA ASN A 229 -6.65 12.25 11.81
C ASN A 229 -5.57 11.48 11.06
N THR A 230 -5.28 10.28 11.53
CA THR A 230 -4.50 9.29 10.79
C THR A 230 -5.16 8.98 9.46
N MET A 231 -6.50 8.83 9.44
CA MET A 231 -7.28 8.53 8.22
C MET A 231 -7.58 9.73 7.31
N TYR A 232 -6.85 10.85 7.47
CA TYR A 232 -6.91 11.93 6.49
C TYR A 232 -6.30 11.47 5.17
N GLY A 233 -7.04 11.58 4.06
CA GLY A 233 -6.65 10.99 2.76
C GLY A 233 -5.49 11.67 2.03
N TYR A 234 -4.75 12.57 2.71
CA TYR A 234 -3.52 13.15 2.20
C TYR A 234 -2.38 13.01 3.21
N GLY A 235 -1.23 12.53 2.73
CA GLY A 235 0.03 12.51 3.47
C GLY A 235 0.92 13.69 3.07
N SER A 236 1.61 14.29 4.03
CA SER A 236 2.60 15.35 3.78
C SER A 236 4.01 14.90 4.12
N LYS A 237 5.00 15.51 3.47
CA LYS A 237 6.39 15.39 3.91
C LYS A 237 6.54 15.96 5.33
N MET A 238 7.46 15.40 6.11
CA MET A 238 7.68 15.74 7.53
C MET A 238 6.49 15.51 8.47
N GLU A 239 5.43 14.87 8.00
CA GLU A 239 4.27 14.58 8.83
C GLU A 239 4.55 13.29 9.60
N ILE A 240 4.63 13.38 10.93
CA ILE A 240 4.78 12.22 11.84
C ILE A 240 3.62 12.11 12.83
N LYS A 241 2.72 13.10 12.88
CA LYS A 241 1.52 13.09 13.75
C LYS A 241 0.52 11.96 13.45
N LYS A 242 0.72 11.20 12.37
CA LYS A 242 -0.10 10.02 12.01
C LYS A 242 0.67 8.71 12.17
N ASP A 243 1.82 8.75 12.84
CA ASP A 243 2.49 7.55 13.36
C ASP A 243 1.64 6.87 14.45
N THR A 244 0.77 7.66 15.09
CA THR A 244 -0.20 7.32 16.13
C THR A 244 -1.63 7.48 15.62
N LEU A 245 -2.62 7.02 16.40
CA LEU A 245 -4.04 7.21 16.12
C LEU A 245 -4.63 8.38 16.89
N THR A 246 -5.51 9.14 16.25
CA THR A 246 -6.33 10.11 16.98
C THR A 246 -7.53 9.45 17.66
N GLN A 247 -8.17 10.16 18.59
CA GLN A 247 -9.39 9.68 19.23
C GLN A 247 -10.51 9.39 18.22
N GLY A 248 -10.60 10.20 17.15
CA GLY A 248 -11.56 10.00 16.07
C GLY A 248 -11.33 8.72 15.26
N ASP A 249 -10.06 8.36 15.04
CA ASP A 249 -9.67 7.11 14.37
C ASP A 249 -10.03 5.89 15.24
N ILE A 250 -9.69 5.96 16.54
CA ILE A 250 -9.99 4.90 17.53
C ILE A 250 -11.50 4.68 17.65
N THR A 251 -12.29 5.75 17.75
CA THR A 251 -13.76 5.65 17.81
C THR A 251 -14.34 5.07 16.53
N GLY A 252 -13.79 5.45 15.37
CA GLY A 252 -14.17 4.90 14.07
C GLY A 252 -13.98 3.38 14.01
N ALA A 253 -12.77 2.90 14.35
CA ALA A 253 -12.47 1.47 14.39
C ALA A 253 -13.36 0.73 15.39
N SER A 254 -13.48 1.23 16.62
CA SER A 254 -14.33 0.62 17.65
C SER A 254 -15.78 0.46 17.19
N ASN A 255 -16.34 1.43 16.45
CA ASN A 255 -17.70 1.35 15.93
C ASN A 255 -17.90 0.19 14.92
N ILE A 256 -16.86 -0.24 14.21
CA ILE A 256 -16.91 -1.38 13.28
C ILE A 256 -16.95 -2.71 14.04
N TYR A 257 -16.18 -2.82 15.13
CA TYR A 257 -15.93 -4.12 15.78
C TYR A 257 -16.75 -4.35 17.06
N ASN A 258 -17.28 -3.30 17.69
CA ASN A 258 -18.03 -3.41 18.95
C ASN A 258 -19.54 -3.30 18.80
N ASN A 259 -20.04 -2.93 17.62
CA ASN A 259 -21.47 -2.95 17.31
C ASN A 259 -21.78 -4.27 16.56
N ASN A 260 -22.44 -5.20 17.25
CA ASN A 260 -22.79 -6.54 16.76
C ASN A 260 -23.58 -6.51 15.44
#